data_AF-A0A0Q8QCH9-F1
#
_entry.id   AF-A0A0Q8QCH9-F1
#
_cell.length_a   1.000
_cell.length_b   1.000
_cell.length_c   1.000
_cell.angle_alpha   90.00
_cell.angle_beta   90.00
_cell.angle_gamma   90.00
#
_symmetry.space_group_name_H-M   'P 1'
#
loop_
_entity.id
_entity.type
_entity.pdbx_description
1 polymer ?
#
loop_
_entity_poly.entity_id
_entity_poly.type
_entity_poly.pdbx_seq_one_letter_code
_entity_poly.pdbx_strand_id
1 'polypeptide(L)'
;MLGSPHIPTEVIMVDVWRQWEDLCVEFEAAKMVELRARIPVHRKFATLSDQGQARNPTRGEIDEWQSALSYLDDVKARLASVCSIPFLIARSLCGRT
;
A
#
# COMPACT_ATOMS: atom_id res chain seq x y z
N MET A 1 -15.72 35.51 -20.65
CA MET A 1 -14.91 35.18 -19.47
C MET A 1 -15.54 33.96 -18.82
N LEU A 2 -14.97 32.77 -19.02
CA LEU A 2 -15.45 31.54 -18.38
C LEU A 2 -14.90 31.53 -16.96
N GLY A 3 -15.77 31.70 -15.97
CA GLY A 3 -15.41 31.60 -14.56
C GLY A 3 -14.87 30.20 -14.27
N SER A 4 -13.66 30.13 -13.73
CA SER A 4 -13.12 28.86 -13.24
C SER A 4 -14.11 28.25 -12.24
N PRO A 5 -14.48 26.97 -12.39
CA PRO A 5 -15.36 26.32 -11.43
C PRO A 5 -14.66 26.31 -10.08
N HIS A 6 -15.21 27.05 -9.12
CA HIS A 6 -14.75 27.03 -7.75
C HIS A 6 -15.26 25.73 -7.13
N ILE A 7 -14.44 24.69 -7.18
CA ILE A 7 -14.74 23.46 -6.43
C ILE A 7 -14.60 23.82 -4.94
N PRO A 8 -15.62 23.58 -4.10
CA PRO A 8 -15.53 23.86 -2.68
C PRO A 8 -14.47 22.95 -2.05
N THR A 9 -13.63 23.51 -1.18
CA THR A 9 -12.59 22.77 -0.44
C THR A 9 -13.16 21.58 0.33
N GLU A 10 -14.40 21.68 0.80
CA GLU A 10 -15.13 20.61 1.48
C GLU A 10 -15.30 19.37 0.60
N VAL A 11 -15.61 19.55 -0.69
CA VAL A 11 -15.75 18.45 -1.66
C VAL A 11 -14.41 17.75 -1.87
N ILE A 12 -13.32 18.52 -1.99
CA ILE A 12 -11.96 17.98 -2.15
C ILE A 12 -11.54 17.15 -0.93
N MET A 13 -11.86 17.61 0.28
CA MET A 13 -11.52 16.85 1.51
C MET A 13 -12.31 15.55 1.63
N VAL A 14 -13.59 15.54 1.23
CA VAL A 14 -14.42 14.31 1.24
C VAL A 14 -13.89 13.29 0.23
N ASP A 15 -13.50 13.71 -0.96
CA ASP A 15 -12.95 12.81 -1.98
C ASP A 15 -11.59 12.23 -1.56
N VAL A 16 -10.72 13.05 -0.95
CA VAL A 16 -9.43 12.59 -0.40
C VAL A 16 -9.63 11.61 0.75
N TRP A 17 -10.62 11.87 1.63
CA TRP A 17 -10.95 10.96 2.73
C TRP A 17 -11.43 9.60 2.21
N ARG A 18 -12.33 9.59 1.24
CA ARG A 18 -12.82 8.35 0.63
C ARG A 18 -11.70 7.56 -0.05
N GLN A 19 -10.83 8.24 -0.80
CA GLN A 19 -9.65 7.60 -1.40
C GLN A 19 -8.71 6.98 -0.35
N TRP A 20 -8.57 7.63 0.80
CA TRP A 20 -7.80 7.08 1.91
C TRP A 20 -8.43 5.81 2.48
N GLU A 21 -9.75 5.81 2.70
CA GLU A 21 -10.49 4.62 3.19
C GLU A 21 -10.35 3.43 2.22
N ASP A 22 -10.52 3.68 0.92
CA ASP A 22 -10.37 2.65 -0.12
C ASP A 22 -8.94 2.06 -0.12
N LEU A 23 -7.92 2.92 0.03
CA LEU A 23 -6.52 2.49 0.14
C LEU A 23 -6.22 1.70 1.40
N CYS A 24 -6.87 2.00 2.53
CA CYS A 24 -6.75 1.22 3.76
C CYS A 24 -7.29 -0.20 3.59
N VAL A 25 -8.43 -0.37 2.90
CA VAL A 25 -8.99 -1.69 2.58
C VAL A 25 -8.06 -2.45 1.64
N GLU A 26 -7.54 -1.78 0.59
CA GLU A 26 -6.59 -2.37 -0.35
C GLU A 26 -5.29 -2.80 0.34
N PHE A 27 -4.79 -2.01 1.30
CA PHE A 27 -3.60 -2.31 2.08
C PHE A 27 -3.74 -3.58 2.93
N GLU A 28 -4.87 -3.76 3.61
CA GLU A 28 -5.12 -4.98 4.38
C GLU A 28 -5.25 -6.21 3.46
N ALA A 29 -5.86 -6.06 2.28
CA ALA A 29 -5.88 -7.12 1.28
C ALA A 29 -4.46 -7.47 0.78
N ALA A 30 -3.64 -6.46 0.47
CA ALA A 30 -2.25 -6.64 0.02
C ALA A 30 -1.39 -7.34 1.08
N LYS A 31 -1.54 -6.99 2.36
CA LYS A 31 -0.88 -7.67 3.49
C LYS A 31 -1.23 -9.15 3.54
N MET A 32 -2.50 -9.50 3.33
CA MET A 32 -2.93 -10.89 3.35
C MET A 32 -2.37 -11.69 2.16
N VAL A 33 -2.24 -11.06 0.99
CA VAL A 33 -1.62 -11.68 -0.20
C VAL A 33 -0.12 -11.91 0.04
N GLU A 34 0.61 -10.91 0.52
CA GLU A 34 2.04 -11.04 0.87
C GLU A 34 2.27 -12.13 1.91
N LEU A 35 1.47 -12.14 2.98
CA LEU A 35 1.61 -13.12 4.06
C LEU A 35 1.40 -14.56 3.54
N ARG A 36 0.37 -14.76 2.69
CA ARG A 36 0.08 -16.07 2.11
C ARG A 36 1.21 -16.56 1.20
N ALA A 37 1.84 -15.67 0.43
CA ALA A 37 2.97 -16.01 -0.43
C ALA A 37 4.27 -16.23 0.37
N ARG A 38 4.48 -15.48 1.46
CA ARG A 38 5.68 -15.58 2.30
C ARG A 38 5.74 -16.85 3.14
N ILE A 39 4.63 -17.28 3.73
CA ILE A 39 4.57 -18.44 4.65
C ILE A 39 5.23 -19.71 4.07
N PRO A 40 4.91 -20.18 2.85
CA PRO A 40 5.52 -21.40 2.31
C PRO A 40 7.03 -21.25 2.08
N VAL A 41 7.48 -20.09 1.60
CA VAL A 41 8.90 -19.78 1.41
C VAL A 41 9.65 -19.81 2.75
N HIS A 42 9.12 -19.14 3.76
CA HIS A 42 9.73 -19.08 5.08
C HIS A 42 9.77 -20.44 5.78
N ARG A 43 8.72 -21.26 5.64
CA ARG A 43 8.71 -22.62 6.20
C ARG A 43 9.82 -23.50 5.60
N LYS A 44 10.09 -23.37 4.31
CA LYS A 44 11.17 -24.10 3.63
C LYS A 44 12.56 -23.63 4.07
N PHE A 45 12.74 -22.32 4.26
CA PHE A 45 13.98 -21.79 4.84
C PHE A 45 14.19 -22.23 6.30
N ALA A 46 13.13 -22.23 7.12
CA ALA A 46 13.21 -22.72 8.50
C ALA A 46 13.58 -24.22 8.56
N THR A 47 13.04 -25.04 7.65
CA THR A 47 13.39 -26.47 7.58
C THR A 47 14.81 -26.73 7.08
N LEU A 48 15.38 -25.86 6.22
CA LEU A 48 16.81 -25.91 5.85
C LEU A 48 17.73 -25.70 7.07
N SER A 49 17.28 -24.92 8.04
CA SER A 49 18.03 -24.67 9.28
C SER A 49 18.07 -25.89 10.22
N ASP A 50 17.07 -26.77 10.16
CA ASP A 50 16.82 -27.83 11.16
C ASP A 50 17.24 -29.25 10.74
N GLN A 51 18.18 -29.40 9.78
CA GLN A 51 18.74 -30.70 9.35
C GLN A 51 17.73 -31.75 8.80
N GLY A 52 16.45 -31.41 8.64
CA GLY A 52 15.45 -32.25 7.97
C GLY A 52 15.70 -32.32 6.46
N GLN A 53 15.01 -33.25 5.76
CA GLN A 53 14.98 -33.30 4.28
C GLN A 53 14.38 -32.01 3.71
N ALA A 54 15.19 -30.97 3.66
CA ALA A 54 14.75 -29.64 3.35
C ALA A 54 14.66 -29.46 1.83
N ARG A 55 13.49 -29.06 1.37
CA ARG A 55 13.30 -28.66 -0.03
C ARG A 55 13.47 -27.15 -0.11
N ASN A 56 14.39 -26.70 -0.96
CA ASN A 56 14.50 -25.29 -1.29
C ASN A 56 13.16 -24.76 -1.84
N PRO A 57 12.80 -23.49 -1.58
CA PRO A 57 11.74 -22.82 -2.32
C PRO A 57 12.02 -22.92 -3.82
N THR A 58 10.97 -23.17 -4.59
CA THR A 58 11.05 -23.11 -6.04
C THR A 58 11.17 -21.65 -6.48
N ARG A 59 11.72 -21.43 -7.68
CA ARG A 59 11.76 -20.09 -8.27
C ARG A 59 10.37 -19.46 -8.36
N GLY A 60 9.35 -20.24 -8.72
CA GLY A 60 7.96 -19.77 -8.78
C GLY A 60 7.44 -19.25 -7.45
N GLU A 61 7.71 -19.94 -6.34
CA GLU A 61 7.30 -19.47 -5.00
C GLU A 61 8.02 -18.18 -4.58
N ILE A 62 9.28 -18.02 -4.98
CA ILE A 62 10.04 -16.78 -4.73
C ILE A 62 9.47 -15.63 -5.58
N ASP A 63 9.21 -15.88 -6.87
CA ASP A 63 8.67 -14.89 -7.81
C ASP A 63 7.25 -14.45 -7.38
N GLU A 64 6.41 -15.39 -6.89
CA GLU A 64 5.09 -15.09 -6.31
C GLU A 64 5.20 -14.21 -5.07
N TRP A 65 6.12 -14.52 -4.16
CA TRP A 65 6.34 -13.69 -2.97
C TRP A 65 6.86 -12.30 -3.33
N GLN A 66 7.81 -12.18 -4.25
CA GLN A 66 8.31 -10.89 -4.73
C GLN A 66 7.22 -10.04 -5.37
N SER A 67 6.36 -10.66 -6.17
CA SER A 67 5.22 -9.97 -6.80
C SER A 67 4.23 -9.46 -5.74
N ALA A 68 3.91 -10.28 -4.74
CA ALA A 68 3.04 -9.88 -3.65
C ALA A 68 3.64 -8.77 -2.77
N LEU A 69 4.97 -8.79 -2.55
CA LEU A 69 5.68 -7.74 -1.83
C LEU A 69 5.68 -6.42 -2.61
N SER A 70 5.94 -6.46 -3.92
CA SER A 70 5.87 -5.28 -4.78
C SER A 70 4.48 -4.64 -4.76
N TYR A 71 3.42 -5.45 -4.85
CA TYR A 71 2.05 -4.95 -4.75
C TYR A 71 1.78 -4.27 -3.40
N LEU A 72 2.24 -4.86 -2.29
CA LEU A 72 2.09 -4.24 -0.97
C LEU A 72 2.85 -2.90 -0.87
N ASP A 73 4.04 -2.81 -1.43
CA ASP A 73 4.84 -1.58 -1.40
C ASP A 73 4.24 -0.48 -2.30
N ASP A 74 3.65 -0.83 -3.44
CA ASP A 74 2.91 0.11 -4.29
C ASP A 74 1.71 0.71 -3.55
N VAL A 75 0.95 -0.11 -2.83
CA VAL A 75 -0.20 0.35 -2.02
C VAL A 75 0.28 1.24 -0.87
N LYS A 76 1.38 0.91 -0.19
CA LYS A 76 1.98 1.79 0.84
C LYS A 76 2.37 3.15 0.27
N ALA A 77 2.99 3.18 -0.90
CA ALA A 77 3.41 4.42 -1.55
C ALA A 77 2.19 5.31 -1.87
N ARG A 78 1.11 4.72 -2.40
CA ARG A 78 -0.16 5.41 -2.65
C ARG A 78 -0.79 5.95 -1.36
N LEU A 79 -0.83 5.13 -0.29
CA LEU A 79 -1.35 5.54 1.01
C LEU A 79 -0.53 6.71 1.60
N ALA A 80 0.80 6.65 1.54
CA ALA A 80 1.67 7.71 2.00
C ALA A 80 1.45 9.03 1.22
N SER A 81 1.26 8.93 -0.10
CA SER A 81 0.91 10.07 -0.94
C SER A 81 -0.40 10.72 -0.49
N VAL A 82 -1.47 9.94 -0.29
CA VAL A 82 -2.77 10.48 0.14
C VAL A 82 -2.71 11.08 1.54
N CYS A 83 -2.02 10.43 2.49
CA CYS A 83 -1.82 10.97 3.84
C CYS A 83 -1.08 12.31 3.87
N SER A 84 -0.24 12.60 2.87
CA SER A 84 0.48 13.88 2.77
C SER A 84 -0.39 15.03 2.22
N ILE A 85 -1.48 14.74 1.50
CA ILE A 85 -2.32 15.75 0.83
C ILE A 85 -3.08 16.65 1.82
N PRO A 86 -3.76 16.13 2.87
CA PRO A 86 -4.43 16.98 3.86
C PRO A 86 -3.48 17.97 4.54
N PHE A 87 -2.23 17.56 4.82
CA PHE A 87 -1.19 18.43 5.37
C PHE A 87 -0.79 19.54 4.39
N LEU A 88 -0.65 19.22 3.10
CA LEU A 88 -0.33 20.20 2.06
C LEU A 88 -1.48 21.19 1.81
N ILE A 89 -2.73 20.73 1.83
CA ILE A 89 -3.92 21.59 1.73
C ILE A 89 -4.01 22.52 2.95
N ALA A 90 -3.86 22.00 4.17
CA ALA A 90 -3.86 22.81 5.38
C ALA A 90 -2.76 23.89 5.36
N ARG A 91 -1.54 23.55 4.93
CA ARG A 91 -0.43 24.50 4.81
C ARG A 91 -0.68 25.57 3.73
N SER A 92 -1.27 25.20 2.58
CA SER A 92 -1.61 26.17 1.53
C SER A 92 -2.71 27.15 1.96
N LEU A 93 -3.61 26.75 2.85
CA LEU A 93 -4.68 27.60 3.36
C LEU A 93 -4.18 28.54 4.47
N CYS A 94 -3.28 28.07 5.33
CA CYS A 94 -2.69 28.89 6.41
C CYS A 94 -1.61 29.88 5.94
N GLY A 95 -1.02 29.69 4.75
CA GLY A 95 0.01 30.60 4.22
C GLY A 95 -0.50 31.79 3.40
N ARG A 96 -1.82 32.04 3.36
CA ARG A 96 -2.45 33.14 2.61
C ARG A 96 -2.98 34.29 3.48
N THR A 97 -2.68 34.32 4.77
CA THR A 97 -2.92 35.47 5.67
C THR A 97 -1.65 36.29 5.83
#